data_AF-A0A6B0RXK8-F1
#
_entry.id   AF-A0A6B0RXK8-F1
#
_cell.length_a   1.000
_cell.length_b   1.000
_cell.length_c   1.000
_cell.angle_alpha   90.00
_cell.angle_beta   90.00
_cell.angle_gamma   90.00
#
_symmetry.space_group_name_H-M   'P 1'
#
loop_
_entity.id
_entity.type
_entity.pdbx_description
1 polymer ?
#
loop_
_entity_poly.entity_id
_entity_poly.type
_entity_poly.pdbx_seq_one_letter_code
_entity_poly.pdbx_strand_id
1 'polypeptide(L)'
;MGFLLPLQYPFDNFCRLLAQETYDMSGARLALTLCVTKAREGSEADLDALERMFQHLGFESTMKRDPTAQQFQEELEKFQQAIDAREDFVSCAFVVLMAHGLEGRLKGEDEKMVELEDLFQALNNKNCRALRAKPKVYIVQACRGEQRDPGEPVTGGHLVMITENTPETIPTYTDTLHVFSTIEGYIAYRHDQEGSYFIQTLVDVFINKKGPILELLTEVTRRMAEAEMVQEGEAKKVNPEIQSTLRKRLYLHLHPCPQLTQGPCRKDNMFSPSVFKEDMEAMRDECYELCSPPSSSPHIMPAVDDEN
;
A
#
# COMPACT_ATOMS: atom_id res chain seq x y z
N MET A 1 22.30 -49.17 -3.74
CA MET A 1 21.65 -48.19 -4.63
C MET A 1 20.56 -47.50 -3.85
N GLY A 2 20.78 -46.26 -3.45
CA GLY A 2 19.77 -45.40 -2.84
C GLY A 2 20.01 -44.01 -3.38
N PHE A 3 19.24 -43.61 -4.40
CA PHE A 3 19.19 -42.23 -4.85
C PHE A 3 18.33 -41.46 -3.85
N LEU A 4 18.96 -40.72 -2.95
CA LEU A 4 18.31 -39.60 -2.27
C LEU A 4 18.10 -38.50 -3.33
N LEU A 5 16.86 -38.34 -3.79
CA LEU A 5 16.46 -37.16 -4.55
C LEU A 5 16.50 -35.94 -3.60
N PRO A 6 17.09 -34.80 -4.01
CA PRO A 6 17.18 -33.64 -3.14
C PRO A 6 15.81 -32.99 -2.95
N LEU A 7 15.54 -32.52 -1.73
CA LEU A 7 14.39 -31.71 -1.31
C LEU A 7 14.36 -30.30 -1.96
N GLN A 8 14.81 -30.17 -3.20
CA GLN A 8 14.88 -28.90 -3.97
C GLN A 8 13.52 -28.53 -4.58
N TYR A 9 12.71 -29.54 -4.93
CA TYR A 9 11.43 -29.38 -5.63
C TYR A 9 10.31 -28.63 -4.86
N PRO A 10 10.10 -28.82 -3.54
CA PRO A 10 9.03 -28.10 -2.83
C PRO A 10 9.34 -26.61 -2.65
N PHE A 11 10.61 -26.25 -2.47
CA PHE A 11 11.04 -24.86 -2.29
C PHE A 11 10.89 -24.04 -3.58
N ASP A 12 11.34 -24.56 -4.72
CA ASP A 12 11.21 -23.88 -6.02
C ASP A 12 9.73 -23.72 -6.45
N ASN A 13 8.87 -24.67 -6.07
CA ASN A 13 7.44 -24.59 -6.34
C ASN A 13 6.75 -23.57 -5.41
N PHE A 14 7.17 -23.49 -4.15
CA PHE A 14 6.70 -22.48 -3.20
C PHE A 14 7.13 -21.06 -3.60
N CYS A 15 8.39 -20.86 -4.01
CA CYS A 15 8.86 -19.58 -4.54
C CYS A 15 8.09 -19.16 -5.81
N ARG A 16 7.71 -20.11 -6.68
CA ARG A 16 6.84 -19.84 -7.83
C ARG A 16 5.42 -19.43 -7.42
N LEU A 17 4.83 -20.08 -6.42
CA LEU A 17 3.50 -19.73 -5.91
C LEU A 17 3.50 -18.33 -5.28
N LEU A 18 4.50 -18.00 -4.46
CA LEU A 18 4.67 -16.65 -3.91
C LEU A 18 4.89 -15.60 -5.02
N ALA A 19 5.65 -15.90 -6.07
CA ALA A 19 5.81 -15.01 -7.21
C ALA A 19 4.51 -14.80 -8.02
N GLN A 20 3.58 -15.77 -7.97
CA GLN A 20 2.26 -15.63 -8.58
C GLN A 20 1.31 -14.79 -7.72
N GLU A 21 1.43 -14.87 -6.40
CA GLU A 21 0.56 -14.17 -5.43
C GLU A 21 1.04 -12.76 -5.05
N THR A 22 2.25 -12.36 -5.45
CA THR A 22 2.84 -11.04 -5.14
C THR A 22 3.06 -10.20 -6.40
N TYR A 23 3.02 -8.88 -6.25
CA TYR A 23 3.48 -7.98 -7.31
C TYR A 23 5.00 -7.97 -7.38
N ASP A 24 5.54 -7.97 -8.60
CA ASP A 24 6.96 -7.79 -8.85
C ASP A 24 7.36 -6.32 -8.63
N MET A 25 8.10 -6.10 -7.55
CA MET A 25 8.55 -4.77 -7.11
C MET A 25 10.03 -4.50 -7.44
N SER A 26 10.67 -5.32 -8.29
CA SER A 26 12.10 -5.22 -8.60
C SER A 26 12.48 -4.09 -9.58
N GLY A 27 11.50 -3.48 -10.25
CA GLY A 27 11.69 -2.39 -11.20
C GLY A 27 11.55 -1.00 -10.57
N ALA A 28 11.44 0.01 -11.44
CA ALA A 28 11.24 1.40 -11.06
C ALA A 28 9.93 1.60 -10.29
N ARG A 29 10.00 2.41 -9.24
CA ARG A 29 8.87 2.74 -8.36
C ARG A 29 8.70 4.24 -8.42
N LEU A 30 7.57 4.71 -8.91
CA LEU A 30 7.40 6.13 -9.26
C LEU A 30 6.36 6.76 -8.36
N ALA A 31 6.60 7.99 -7.92
CA ALA A 31 5.67 8.72 -7.07
C ALA A 31 5.44 10.15 -7.59
N LEU A 32 4.18 10.59 -7.56
CA LEU A 32 3.77 11.97 -7.81
C LEU A 32 3.03 12.50 -6.59
N THR A 33 3.45 13.63 -6.05
CA THR A 33 2.74 14.34 -4.97
C THR A 33 2.24 15.69 -5.47
N LEU A 34 0.92 15.89 -5.45
CA LEU A 34 0.27 17.15 -5.81
C LEU A 34 -0.38 17.72 -4.55
N CYS A 35 0.08 18.89 -4.10
CA CYS A 35 -0.36 19.48 -2.85
C CYS A 35 -0.66 20.96 -2.97
N VAL A 36 -1.89 21.35 -2.60
CA VAL A 36 -2.23 22.76 -2.34
C VAL A 36 -1.85 23.08 -0.90
N THR A 37 -0.93 24.03 -0.69
CA THR A 37 -0.40 24.41 0.63
C THR A 37 -0.99 25.73 1.14
N LYS A 38 -1.57 26.54 0.25
CA LYS A 38 -2.29 27.77 0.63
C LYS A 38 -3.44 27.51 1.59
N ALA A 39 -3.53 28.34 2.65
CA ALA A 39 -4.50 28.23 3.74
C ALA A 39 -4.54 26.82 4.36
N ARG A 40 -3.39 26.14 4.31
CA ARG A 40 -3.26 24.74 4.66
C ARG A 40 -2.02 24.51 5.53
N GLU A 41 -1.95 25.21 6.65
CA GLU A 41 -0.89 25.12 7.66
C GLU A 41 -0.62 23.65 8.05
N GLY A 42 0.66 23.29 8.17
CA GLY A 42 1.10 21.91 8.41
C GLY A 42 1.25 21.05 7.15
N SER A 43 0.76 21.47 5.98
CA SER A 43 0.96 20.72 4.72
C SER A 43 2.43 20.49 4.37
N GLU A 44 3.33 21.42 4.70
CA GLU A 44 4.76 21.23 4.45
C GLU A 44 5.35 20.09 5.29
N ALA A 45 4.89 19.88 6.53
CA ALA A 45 5.33 18.74 7.34
C ALA A 45 4.87 17.39 6.73
N ASP A 46 3.70 17.37 6.08
CA ASP A 46 3.23 16.21 5.32
C ASP A 46 4.07 15.98 4.07
N LEU A 47 4.44 17.05 3.35
CA LEU A 47 5.32 16.95 2.18
C LEU A 47 6.70 16.41 2.55
N ASP A 48 7.30 16.90 3.64
CA ASP A 48 8.59 16.44 4.14
C ASP A 48 8.53 14.97 4.61
N ALA A 49 7.43 14.56 5.25
CA ALA A 49 7.22 13.18 5.66
C ALA A 49 7.08 12.23 4.46
N LEU A 50 6.30 12.62 3.45
CA LEU A 50 6.12 11.85 2.22
C LEU A 50 7.42 11.74 1.42
N GLU A 51 8.18 12.83 1.30
CA GLU A 51 9.47 12.80 0.60
C GLU A 51 10.44 11.83 1.29
N ARG A 52 10.56 11.88 2.63
CA ARG A 52 11.35 10.91 3.39
C ARG A 52 10.89 9.47 3.19
N MET A 53 9.58 9.23 3.20
CA MET A 53 9.00 7.89 2.98
C MET A 53 9.36 7.36 1.58
N PHE A 54 9.14 8.16 0.54
CA PHE A 54 9.43 7.75 -0.82
C PHE A 54 10.92 7.49 -1.04
N GLN A 55 11.79 8.34 -0.50
CA GLN A 55 13.24 8.11 -0.51
C GLN A 55 13.61 6.81 0.22
N HIS A 56 13.07 6.57 1.41
CA HIS A 56 13.33 5.36 2.19
C HIS A 56 12.87 4.08 1.45
N LEU A 57 11.74 4.14 0.76
CA LEU A 57 11.18 3.01 0.00
C LEU A 57 11.74 2.88 -1.42
N GLY A 58 12.71 3.72 -1.81
CA GLY A 58 13.37 3.65 -3.12
C GLY A 58 12.48 4.09 -4.29
N PHE A 59 11.58 5.04 -4.07
CA PHE A 59 10.78 5.65 -5.12
C PHE A 59 11.51 6.84 -5.76
N GLU A 60 11.38 6.96 -7.07
CA GLU A 60 11.64 8.21 -7.79
C GLU A 60 10.40 9.10 -7.64
N SER A 61 10.48 10.10 -6.75
CA SER A 61 9.36 10.98 -6.43
C SER A 61 9.47 12.35 -7.09
N THR A 62 8.33 12.89 -7.52
CA THR A 62 8.17 14.26 -8.01
C THR A 62 7.05 14.96 -7.23
N MET A 63 7.19 16.27 -7.04
CA MET A 63 6.27 17.05 -6.23
C MET A 63 5.89 18.36 -6.91
N LYS A 64 4.61 18.69 -6.87
CA LYS A 64 4.08 19.99 -7.30
C LYS A 64 3.30 20.64 -6.15
N ARG A 65 3.72 21.85 -5.78
CA ARG A 65 3.00 22.73 -4.86
C ARG A 65 1.99 23.59 -5.63
N ASP A 66 0.88 23.83 -4.96
CA ASP A 66 -0.21 24.73 -5.36
C ASP A 66 -0.68 24.55 -6.80
N PRO A 67 -1.05 23.32 -7.23
CA PRO A 67 -1.65 23.14 -8.54
C PRO A 67 -3.04 23.81 -8.61
N THR A 68 -3.33 24.47 -9.72
CA THR A 68 -4.71 24.79 -10.11
C THR A 68 -5.52 23.52 -10.40
N ALA A 69 -6.84 23.61 -10.47
CA ALA A 69 -7.70 22.47 -10.84
C ALA A 69 -7.28 21.85 -12.19
N GLN A 70 -6.91 22.69 -13.15
CA GLN A 70 -6.38 22.23 -14.45
C GLN A 70 -5.01 21.57 -14.31
N GLN A 71 -4.12 22.13 -13.48
CA GLN A 71 -2.79 21.57 -13.30
C GLN A 71 -2.79 20.22 -12.59
N PHE A 72 -3.79 19.91 -11.75
CA PHE A 72 -3.94 18.55 -11.22
C PHE A 72 -4.00 17.52 -12.35
N GLN A 73 -4.80 17.78 -13.37
CA GLN A 73 -4.94 16.92 -14.54
C GLN A 73 -3.65 16.91 -15.38
N GLU A 74 -3.10 18.09 -15.70
CA GLU A 74 -1.91 18.20 -16.55
C GLU A 74 -0.68 17.51 -15.96
N GLU A 75 -0.45 17.63 -14.65
CA GLU A 75 0.69 16.98 -14.00
C GLU A 75 0.53 15.45 -13.94
N LEU A 76 -0.70 14.95 -13.78
CA LEU A 76 -0.96 13.51 -13.86
C LEU A 76 -0.79 12.96 -15.27
N GLU A 77 -1.21 13.71 -16.30
CA GLU A 77 -0.97 13.35 -17.70
C GLU A 77 0.51 13.36 -18.04
N LYS A 78 1.27 14.38 -17.59
CA LYS A 78 2.73 14.40 -17.75
C LYS A 78 3.39 13.22 -17.06
N PHE A 79 2.95 12.88 -15.85
CA PHE A 79 3.46 11.73 -15.10
C PHE A 79 3.15 10.41 -15.81
N GLN A 80 1.94 10.23 -16.32
CA GLN A 80 1.57 9.08 -17.14
C GLN A 80 2.45 8.97 -18.39
N GLN A 81 2.63 10.07 -19.12
CA GLN A 81 3.47 10.11 -20.32
C GLN A 81 4.92 9.76 -20.01
N ALA A 82 5.46 10.30 -18.91
CA ALA A 82 6.81 9.99 -18.45
C ALA A 82 6.95 8.50 -18.11
N ILE A 83 5.97 7.90 -17.43
CA ILE A 83 5.93 6.47 -17.11
C ILE A 83 5.92 5.63 -18.39
N ASP A 84 5.07 5.96 -19.37
CA ASP A 84 4.95 5.18 -20.61
C ASP A 84 6.13 5.35 -21.57
N ALA A 85 6.91 6.42 -21.39
CA ALA A 85 8.13 6.71 -22.15
C ALA A 85 9.40 6.07 -21.55
N ARG A 86 9.33 5.46 -20.36
CA ARG A 86 10.49 4.79 -19.75
C ARG A 86 10.95 3.58 -20.55
N GLU A 87 12.27 3.37 -20.57
CA GLU A 87 12.89 2.19 -21.17
C GLU A 87 13.01 1.04 -20.16
N ASP A 88 13.18 1.35 -18.88
CA ASP A 88 13.27 0.39 -17.80
C ASP A 88 11.89 -0.04 -17.27
N PHE A 89 11.87 -1.20 -16.63
CA PHE A 89 10.63 -1.82 -16.16
C PHE A 89 10.03 -1.08 -14.97
N VAL A 90 8.75 -0.73 -15.04
CA VAL A 90 8.03 -0.07 -13.94
C VAL A 90 7.26 -1.10 -13.11
N SER A 91 7.51 -1.08 -11.81
CA SER A 91 6.88 -1.97 -10.84
C SER A 91 5.59 -1.41 -10.26
N CYS A 92 5.54 -0.11 -9.96
CA CYS A 92 4.35 0.54 -9.39
C CYS A 92 4.36 2.05 -9.61
N ALA A 93 3.20 2.68 -9.39
CA ALA A 93 3.09 4.11 -9.26
C ALA A 93 2.27 4.50 -8.03
N PHE A 94 2.73 5.52 -7.32
CA PHE A 94 2.05 6.15 -6.20
C PHE A 94 1.66 7.58 -6.59
N VAL A 95 0.44 7.98 -6.25
CA VAL A 95 -0.05 9.35 -6.46
C VAL A 95 -0.61 9.84 -5.13
N VAL A 96 -0.06 10.93 -4.60
CA VAL A 96 -0.54 11.56 -3.38
C VAL A 96 -1.19 12.88 -3.72
N LEU A 97 -2.47 13.01 -3.39
CA LEU A 97 -3.28 14.19 -3.66
C LEU A 97 -3.67 14.84 -2.33
N MET A 98 -3.18 16.04 -2.08
CA MET A 98 -3.47 16.76 -0.85
C MET A 98 -4.07 18.12 -1.17
N ALA A 99 -5.36 18.31 -0.93
CA ALA A 99 -6.04 19.60 -1.11
C ALA A 99 -7.19 19.77 -0.12
N HIS A 100 -7.84 20.93 -0.13
CA HIS A 100 -9.24 20.96 0.31
C HIS A 100 -10.09 20.16 -0.66
N GLY A 101 -11.22 19.65 -0.20
CA GLY A 101 -12.10 18.83 -1.03
C GLY A 101 -13.53 18.85 -0.53
N LEU A 102 -14.42 18.38 -1.38
CA LEU A 102 -15.85 18.22 -1.11
C LEU A 102 -16.38 17.13 -2.04
N GLU A 103 -17.09 16.13 -1.51
CA GLU A 103 -17.85 15.15 -2.30
C GLU A 103 -17.10 14.57 -3.52
N GLY A 104 -15.94 13.95 -3.31
CA GLY A 104 -15.18 13.32 -4.40
C GLY A 104 -14.40 14.29 -5.29
N ARG A 105 -14.36 15.58 -4.95
CA ARG A 105 -13.60 16.61 -5.68
C ARG A 105 -12.47 17.19 -4.85
N LEU A 106 -11.42 17.65 -5.55
CA LEU A 106 -10.33 18.42 -4.99
C LEU A 106 -10.42 19.88 -5.44
N LYS A 107 -10.10 20.80 -4.53
CA LYS A 107 -10.05 22.23 -4.79
C LYS A 107 -8.62 22.64 -5.14
N GLY A 108 -8.43 23.17 -6.34
CA GLY A 108 -7.17 23.76 -6.79
C GLY A 108 -6.86 25.09 -6.13
N GLU A 109 -5.63 25.57 -6.29
CA GLU A 109 -5.18 26.89 -5.84
C GLU A 109 -6.01 28.04 -6.45
N ASP A 110 -6.57 27.82 -7.64
CA ASP A 110 -7.46 28.75 -8.34
C ASP A 110 -8.91 28.67 -7.86
N GLU A 111 -9.16 28.02 -6.72
CA GLU A 111 -10.45 27.84 -6.07
C GLU A 111 -11.47 27.02 -6.88
N LYS A 112 -11.06 26.45 -8.02
CA LYS A 112 -11.88 25.57 -8.85
C LYS A 112 -11.78 24.12 -8.39
N MET A 113 -12.79 23.33 -8.74
CA MET A 113 -12.87 21.92 -8.39
C MET A 113 -12.44 21.02 -9.55
N VAL A 114 -11.82 19.89 -9.23
CA VAL A 114 -11.52 18.78 -10.15
C VAL A 114 -12.04 17.47 -9.57
N GLU A 115 -12.63 16.62 -10.41
CA GLU A 115 -13.16 15.31 -10.00
C GLU A 115 -12.02 14.31 -9.77
N LEU A 116 -12.03 13.60 -8.65
CA LEU A 116 -11.03 12.55 -8.40
C LEU A 116 -11.08 11.45 -9.45
N GLU A 117 -12.27 11.11 -9.96
CA GLU A 117 -12.44 10.09 -10.99
C GLU A 117 -11.71 10.44 -12.29
N ASP A 118 -11.67 11.73 -12.67
CA ASP A 118 -10.94 12.18 -13.86
C ASP A 118 -9.42 12.02 -13.66
N LEU A 119 -8.94 12.31 -12.44
CA LEU A 119 -7.53 12.13 -12.07
C LEU A 119 -7.13 10.64 -12.09
N PHE A 120 -7.97 9.76 -11.55
CA PHE A 120 -7.67 8.32 -11.47
C PHE A 120 -7.62 7.64 -12.85
N GLN A 121 -8.36 8.17 -13.83
CA GLN A 121 -8.34 7.65 -15.19
C GLN A 121 -6.96 7.76 -15.85
N ALA A 122 -6.13 8.72 -15.47
CA ALA A 122 -4.81 8.92 -16.09
C ALA A 122 -3.94 7.65 -16.03
N LEU A 123 -3.91 6.95 -14.89
CA LEU A 123 -3.07 5.76 -14.72
C LEU A 123 -3.82 4.43 -14.83
N ASN A 124 -5.06 4.39 -15.30
CA ASN A 124 -5.80 3.12 -15.43
C ASN A 124 -5.17 2.19 -16.50
N ASN A 125 -5.65 0.94 -16.60
CA ASN A 125 -5.06 -0.06 -17.52
C ASN A 125 -5.25 0.29 -19.01
N LYS A 126 -6.21 1.17 -19.33
CA LYS A 126 -6.44 1.66 -20.69
C LYS A 126 -5.41 2.73 -21.06
N ASN A 127 -5.21 3.71 -20.18
CA ASN A 127 -4.51 4.96 -20.47
C ASN A 127 -3.00 4.91 -20.14
N CYS A 128 -2.56 4.03 -19.25
CA CYS A 128 -1.13 3.87 -18.93
C CYS A 128 -0.68 2.43 -19.21
N ARG A 129 0.09 2.24 -20.29
CA ARG A 129 0.52 0.93 -20.78
C ARG A 129 1.52 0.27 -19.84
N ALA A 130 2.52 1.01 -19.38
CA ALA A 130 3.60 0.51 -18.54
C ALA A 130 3.11 0.05 -17.15
N LEU A 131 1.95 0.55 -16.69
CA LEU A 131 1.33 0.14 -15.44
C LEU A 131 0.22 -0.92 -15.59
N ARG A 132 0.04 -1.54 -16.77
CA ARG A 132 -0.96 -2.62 -16.89
C ARG A 132 -0.60 -3.79 -16.00
N ALA A 133 -1.57 -4.28 -15.23
CA ALA A 133 -1.36 -5.33 -14.23
C ALA A 133 -0.36 -4.96 -13.11
N LYS A 134 -0.09 -3.66 -12.92
CA LYS A 134 0.79 -3.13 -11.88
C LYS A 134 0.00 -2.33 -10.85
N PRO A 135 0.42 -2.34 -9.58
CA PRO A 135 -0.27 -1.58 -8.54
C PRO A 135 -0.15 -0.08 -8.79
N LYS A 136 -1.30 0.60 -8.83
CA LYS A 136 -1.42 2.07 -8.80
C LYS A 136 -2.05 2.45 -7.45
N VAL A 137 -1.29 3.10 -6.59
CA VAL A 137 -1.74 3.47 -5.25
C VAL A 137 -2.01 4.97 -5.20
N TYR A 138 -3.20 5.35 -4.79
CA TYR A 138 -3.62 6.73 -4.61
C TYR A 138 -3.85 7.00 -3.13
N ILE A 139 -3.19 8.02 -2.60
CA ILE A 139 -3.37 8.48 -1.23
C ILE A 139 -3.99 9.88 -1.32
N VAL A 140 -5.18 10.05 -0.74
CA VAL A 140 -5.96 11.27 -0.87
C VAL A 140 -6.20 11.86 0.52
N GLN A 141 -5.52 12.98 0.80
CA GLN A 141 -5.71 13.79 2.01
C GLN A 141 -6.53 15.03 1.65
N ALA A 142 -7.85 14.87 1.73
CA ALA A 142 -8.83 15.92 1.49
C ALA A 142 -10.13 15.65 2.26
N CYS A 143 -10.86 16.70 2.60
CA CYS A 143 -12.23 16.53 3.10
C CYS A 143 -13.10 15.92 2.00
N ARG A 144 -14.05 15.07 2.40
CA ARG A 144 -15.06 14.50 1.48
C ARG A 144 -16.48 14.91 1.85
N GLY A 145 -16.63 15.85 2.76
CA GLY A 145 -17.88 16.47 3.20
C GLY A 145 -17.66 17.34 4.44
N GLU A 146 -18.75 17.73 5.09
CA GLU A 146 -18.76 18.67 6.22
C GLU A 146 -19.10 17.99 7.57
N GLN A 147 -19.40 16.68 7.58
CA GLN A 147 -19.81 15.96 8.79
C GLN A 147 -18.62 15.70 9.74
N ARG A 148 -18.91 15.72 11.04
CA ARG A 148 -17.95 15.41 12.12
C ARG A 148 -18.36 14.07 12.75
N ASP A 149 -17.39 13.19 12.99
CA ASP A 149 -17.63 11.87 13.60
C ASP A 149 -17.50 11.95 15.15
N PRO A 150 -18.57 11.70 15.91
CA PRO A 150 -18.53 11.65 17.37
C PRO A 150 -18.04 10.30 17.94
N GLY A 151 -17.94 9.24 17.12
CA GLY A 151 -17.64 7.86 17.54
C GLY A 151 -18.85 7.11 18.13
N GLU A 152 -18.94 5.79 17.91
CA GLU A 152 -20.04 4.91 18.35
C GLU A 152 -19.51 3.57 18.91
N PRO A 153 -20.19 2.91 19.87
CA PRO A 153 -19.82 1.58 20.37
C PRO A 153 -20.19 0.45 19.37
N VAL A 154 -19.27 -0.50 19.16
CA VAL A 154 -19.34 -1.50 18.06
C VAL A 154 -19.90 -2.86 18.52
N THR A 155 -20.89 -3.41 17.81
CA THR A 155 -21.23 -4.86 17.81
C THR A 155 -21.17 -5.37 16.37
N GLY A 156 -20.39 -6.44 16.13
CA GLY A 156 -19.96 -6.84 14.78
C GLY A 156 -20.88 -7.80 14.04
N GLY A 157 -20.81 -7.76 12.70
CA GLY A 157 -21.44 -8.71 11.78
C GLY A 157 -20.49 -9.08 10.64
N HIS A 158 -20.45 -10.38 10.33
CA HIS A 158 -19.63 -10.99 9.26
C HIS A 158 -20.36 -10.97 7.91
N LEU A 159 -19.61 -10.83 6.81
CA LEU A 159 -20.05 -11.26 5.48
C LEU A 159 -18.92 -12.03 4.75
N VAL A 160 -19.30 -13.06 4.00
CA VAL A 160 -18.45 -13.99 3.23
C VAL A 160 -18.87 -13.94 1.77
N MET A 161 -17.92 -14.01 0.82
CA MET A 161 -18.22 -14.34 -0.59
C MET A 161 -17.11 -15.22 -1.21
N ILE A 162 -17.52 -16.14 -2.09
CA ILE A 162 -16.75 -17.13 -2.88
C ILE A 162 -16.88 -16.76 -4.36
N THR A 163 -15.86 -16.95 -5.21
CA THR A 163 -16.01 -17.47 -6.61
C THR A 163 -14.68 -17.85 -7.30
N GLU A 164 -14.81 -18.75 -8.30
CA GLU A 164 -13.77 -19.41 -9.11
C GLU A 164 -13.36 -18.67 -10.42
N ASN A 165 -12.20 -19.12 -10.94
CA ASN A 165 -11.37 -18.83 -12.14
C ASN A 165 -11.84 -18.02 -13.37
N THR A 166 -10.98 -17.02 -13.68
CA THR A 166 -10.43 -16.45 -14.94
C THR A 166 -11.29 -15.87 -16.07
N PRO A 167 -10.83 -14.73 -16.64
CA PRO A 167 -10.53 -14.63 -18.07
C PRO A 167 -9.16 -14.00 -18.42
N GLU A 168 -8.69 -14.21 -19.66
CA GLU A 168 -7.43 -13.70 -20.27
C GLU A 168 -7.40 -12.18 -20.57
N THR A 169 -8.23 -11.40 -19.88
CA THR A 169 -8.26 -9.93 -20.01
C THR A 169 -8.42 -9.32 -18.62
N ILE A 170 -7.67 -8.26 -18.32
CA ILE A 170 -7.78 -7.54 -17.04
C ILE A 170 -8.79 -6.39 -17.19
N PRO A 171 -9.71 -6.17 -16.23
CA PRO A 171 -10.59 -5.02 -16.26
C PRO A 171 -9.82 -3.69 -16.23
N THR A 172 -10.38 -2.65 -16.83
CA THR A 172 -9.79 -1.30 -16.92
C THR A 172 -9.38 -0.75 -15.55
N TYR A 173 -10.21 -1.01 -14.53
CA TYR A 173 -10.06 -0.53 -13.16
C TYR A 173 -9.72 -1.71 -12.23
N THR A 174 -8.52 -2.26 -12.38
CA THR A 174 -7.94 -3.24 -11.47
C THR A 174 -6.52 -2.87 -11.12
N ASP A 175 -5.98 -3.49 -10.07
CA ASP A 175 -4.66 -3.19 -9.54
C ASP A 175 -4.55 -1.76 -8.99
N THR A 176 -5.68 -1.19 -8.56
CA THR A 176 -5.72 0.11 -7.89
C THR A 176 -5.97 -0.05 -6.39
N LEU A 177 -5.39 0.87 -5.62
CA LEU A 177 -5.64 1.01 -4.20
C LEU A 177 -5.86 2.49 -3.91
N HIS A 178 -7.06 2.87 -3.51
CA HIS A 178 -7.36 4.22 -3.04
C HIS A 178 -7.39 4.23 -1.51
N VAL A 179 -6.66 5.15 -0.90
CA VAL A 179 -6.60 5.37 0.53
C VAL A 179 -7.00 6.81 0.80
N PHE A 180 -8.22 6.99 1.31
CA PHE A 180 -8.75 8.30 1.67
C PHE A 180 -8.51 8.55 3.16
N SER A 181 -8.08 9.76 3.52
CA SER A 181 -7.85 10.16 4.91
C SER A 181 -9.10 10.15 5.78
N THR A 182 -10.29 10.14 5.17
CA THR A 182 -11.59 10.16 5.83
C THR A 182 -12.66 9.52 4.95
N ILE A 183 -13.73 9.03 5.56
CA ILE A 183 -14.90 8.47 4.87
C ILE A 183 -15.64 9.61 4.13
N GLU A 184 -16.33 9.26 3.04
CA GLU A 184 -17.20 10.21 2.33
C GLU A 184 -18.18 10.92 3.27
N GLY A 185 -18.35 12.23 3.08
CA GLY A 185 -19.18 13.05 3.96
C GLY A 185 -18.44 13.67 5.15
N TYR A 186 -17.23 13.21 5.50
CA TYR A 186 -16.52 13.64 6.72
C TYR A 186 -15.33 14.58 6.47
N ILE A 187 -14.96 15.32 7.52
CA ILE A 187 -13.81 16.24 7.53
C ILE A 187 -12.51 15.46 7.70
N ALA A 188 -11.46 15.90 7.01
CA ALA A 188 -10.09 15.41 7.22
C ALA A 188 -9.31 16.43 8.06
N TYR A 189 -8.80 15.99 9.21
CA TYR A 189 -8.18 16.86 10.21
C TYR A 189 -6.67 16.98 10.03
N ARG A 190 -6.12 18.12 10.45
CA ARG A 190 -4.68 18.41 10.40
C ARG A 190 -4.26 19.30 11.56
N HIS A 191 -3.04 19.11 12.03
CA HIS A 191 -2.38 20.01 12.98
C HIS A 191 -1.49 21.02 12.24
N ASP A 192 -1.56 22.28 12.64
CA ASP A 192 -0.96 23.41 11.91
C ASP A 192 0.58 23.36 11.81
N GLN A 193 1.24 22.57 12.67
CA GLN A 193 2.71 22.46 12.70
C GLN A 193 3.24 21.05 12.43
N GLU A 194 2.47 20.01 12.75
CA GLU A 194 2.94 18.62 12.71
C GLU A 194 2.45 17.89 11.46
N GLY A 195 1.60 18.54 10.66
CA GLY A 195 0.95 17.92 9.51
C GLY A 195 -0.29 17.14 9.92
N SER A 196 -0.79 16.34 8.98
CA SER A 196 -2.02 15.57 9.17
C SER A 196 -1.70 14.27 9.88
N TYR A 197 -2.50 13.96 10.91
CA TYR A 197 -2.31 12.73 11.68
C TYR A 197 -2.36 11.48 10.78
N PHE A 198 -3.19 11.51 9.73
CA PHE A 198 -3.23 10.47 8.71
C PHE A 198 -1.89 10.29 7.98
N ILE A 199 -1.33 11.34 7.38
CA ILE A 199 -0.08 11.23 6.61
C ILE A 199 1.08 10.85 7.52
N GLN A 200 1.19 11.46 8.70
CA GLN A 200 2.24 11.13 9.66
C GLN A 200 2.16 9.66 10.13
N THR A 201 0.95 9.17 10.44
CA THR A 201 0.74 7.77 10.83
C THR A 201 1.04 6.80 9.68
N LEU A 202 0.58 7.13 8.47
CA LEU A 202 0.83 6.34 7.27
C LEU A 202 2.32 6.23 6.99
N VAL A 203 3.03 7.36 7.00
CA VAL A 203 4.49 7.41 6.78
C VAL A 203 5.22 6.59 7.85
N ASP A 204 4.88 6.74 9.12
CA ASP A 204 5.51 5.97 10.20
C ASP A 204 5.33 4.45 10.00
N VAL A 205 4.10 4.00 9.73
CA VAL A 205 3.82 2.59 9.52
C VAL A 205 4.54 2.07 8.27
N PHE A 206 4.51 2.81 7.16
CA PHE A 206 5.13 2.37 5.90
C PHE A 206 6.66 2.36 5.95
N ILE A 207 7.28 3.17 6.79
CA ILE A 207 8.73 3.13 7.01
C ILE A 207 9.09 2.00 7.97
N ASN A 208 8.40 1.91 9.11
CA ASN A 208 8.86 1.13 10.26
C ASN A 208 8.24 -0.27 10.40
N LYS A 209 7.22 -0.61 9.60
CA LYS A 209 6.56 -1.93 9.63
C LYS A 209 6.69 -2.63 8.28
N LYS A 210 6.80 -3.95 8.30
CA LYS A 210 6.90 -4.80 7.12
C LYS A 210 5.63 -5.65 6.99
N GLY A 211 5.27 -5.99 5.76
CA GLY A 211 4.11 -6.81 5.45
C GLY A 211 3.39 -6.36 4.19
N PRO A 212 2.32 -7.06 3.80
CA PRO A 212 1.43 -6.62 2.73
C PRO A 212 0.83 -5.25 3.04
N ILE A 213 0.73 -4.38 2.04
CA ILE A 213 0.25 -3.01 2.19
C ILE A 213 -1.13 -2.91 2.86
N LEU A 214 -2.02 -3.89 2.65
CA LEU A 214 -3.36 -3.90 3.27
C LEU A 214 -3.30 -4.15 4.78
N GLU A 215 -2.34 -4.95 5.24
CA GLU A 215 -2.11 -5.14 6.68
C GLU A 215 -1.46 -3.90 7.30
N LEU A 216 -0.51 -3.27 6.58
CA LEU A 216 0.05 -1.98 6.99
C LEU A 216 -1.04 -0.91 7.11
N LEU A 217 -1.94 -0.84 6.14
CA LEU A 217 -3.07 0.09 6.18
C LEU A 217 -4.08 -0.26 7.28
N THR A 218 -4.24 -1.54 7.62
CA THR A 218 -5.05 -1.96 8.78
C THR A 218 -4.45 -1.43 10.09
N GLU A 219 -3.11 -1.47 10.22
CA GLU A 219 -2.40 -0.87 11.36
C GLU A 219 -2.56 0.67 11.38
N VAL A 220 -2.54 1.34 10.22
CA VAL A 220 -2.84 2.78 10.13
C VAL A 220 -4.25 3.08 10.64
N THR A 221 -5.25 2.34 10.15
CA THR A 221 -6.66 2.46 10.59
C THR A 221 -6.79 2.25 12.09
N ARG A 222 -6.13 1.21 12.64
CA ARG A 222 -6.14 0.94 14.08
C ARG A 222 -5.59 2.11 14.89
N ARG A 223 -4.42 2.64 14.52
CA ARG A 223 -3.80 3.79 15.20
C ARG A 223 -4.64 5.07 15.11
N MET A 224 -5.33 5.27 13.98
CA MET A 224 -6.23 6.41 13.81
C MET A 224 -7.50 6.28 14.64
N ALA A 225 -8.09 5.09 14.70
CA ALA A 225 -9.27 4.83 15.51
C ALA A 225 -8.99 4.97 17.02
N GLU A 226 -7.81 4.55 17.48
CA GLU A 226 -7.39 4.66 18.89
C GLU A 226 -7.05 6.09 19.29
N ALA A 227 -6.53 6.91 18.36
CA ALA A 227 -6.17 8.29 18.65
C ALA A 227 -7.39 9.17 18.94
N GLU A 228 -7.26 10.07 19.90
CA GLU A 228 -8.21 11.16 20.13
C GLU A 228 -7.56 12.45 19.65
N MET A 229 -8.11 13.04 18.58
CA MET A 229 -7.64 14.34 18.11
C MET A 229 -8.40 15.42 18.88
N VAL A 230 -7.70 16.32 19.57
CA VAL A 230 -8.34 17.46 20.23
C VAL A 230 -8.16 18.68 19.34
N GLN A 231 -9.27 19.23 18.85
CA GLN A 231 -9.27 20.50 18.12
C GLN A 231 -10.31 21.42 18.73
N GLU A 232 -9.94 22.68 19.01
CA GLU A 232 -10.80 23.67 19.66
C GLU A 232 -11.38 23.20 21.02
N GLY A 233 -10.69 22.28 21.71
CA GLY A 233 -11.12 21.73 22.99
C GLY A 233 -12.12 20.57 22.90
N GLU A 234 -12.51 20.14 21.70
CA GLU A 234 -13.38 18.99 21.49
C GLU A 234 -12.58 17.79 20.96
N ALA A 235 -12.85 16.60 21.51
CA ALA A 235 -12.34 15.36 20.95
C ALA A 235 -13.03 15.05 19.62
N LYS A 236 -12.23 14.67 18.62
CA LYS A 236 -12.64 14.30 17.27
C LYS A 236 -12.04 12.94 16.91
N LYS A 237 -12.84 12.14 16.20
CA LYS A 237 -12.41 10.88 15.59
C LYS A 237 -12.35 11.03 14.08
N VAL A 238 -11.40 10.34 13.48
CA VAL A 238 -11.19 10.28 12.03
C VAL A 238 -10.75 8.87 11.70
N ASN A 239 -11.36 8.28 10.68
CA ASN A 239 -10.99 6.96 10.23
C ASN A 239 -10.77 6.97 8.72
N PRO A 240 -9.66 6.43 8.20
CA PRO A 240 -9.40 6.39 6.77
C PRO A 240 -10.32 5.35 6.09
N GLU A 241 -10.62 5.59 4.81
CA GLU A 241 -11.34 4.64 3.96
C GLU A 241 -10.38 4.00 2.96
N ILE A 242 -10.36 2.67 2.90
CA ILE A 242 -9.47 1.89 2.03
C ILE A 242 -10.33 1.16 1.00
N GLN A 243 -10.09 1.45 -0.28
CA GLN A 243 -10.76 0.79 -1.40
C GLN A 243 -9.72 0.10 -2.28
N SER A 244 -9.79 -1.23 -2.36
CA SER A 244 -8.78 -2.04 -3.05
C SER A 244 -9.40 -2.86 -4.19
N THR A 245 -8.75 -2.81 -5.35
CA THR A 245 -8.91 -3.77 -6.45
C THR A 245 -7.61 -4.52 -6.75
N LEU A 246 -6.67 -4.51 -5.78
CA LEU A 246 -5.42 -5.25 -5.89
C LEU A 246 -5.71 -6.75 -6.02
N ARG A 247 -5.06 -7.40 -6.99
CA ARG A 247 -5.23 -8.83 -7.26
C ARG A 247 -4.12 -9.69 -6.66
N LYS A 248 -3.09 -9.06 -6.11
CA LYS A 248 -1.90 -9.68 -5.52
C LYS A 248 -1.47 -8.91 -4.27
N ARG A 249 -0.66 -9.56 -3.44
CA ARG A 249 -0.05 -8.91 -2.28
C ARG A 249 1.01 -7.91 -2.76
N LEU A 250 0.91 -6.68 -2.28
CA LEU A 250 1.88 -5.61 -2.52
C LEU A 250 2.74 -5.42 -1.27
N TYR A 251 4.04 -5.64 -1.39
CA TYR A 251 5.01 -5.38 -0.33
C TYR A 251 5.81 -4.12 -0.66
N LEU A 252 5.98 -3.24 0.33
CA LEU A 252 6.68 -1.97 0.14
C LEU A 252 8.19 -2.08 0.36
N HIS A 253 8.62 -2.90 1.30
CA HIS A 253 10.03 -3.19 1.51
C HIS A 253 10.42 -4.33 0.57
N LEU A 254 11.51 -4.12 -0.18
CA LEU A 254 12.05 -5.18 -1.02
C LEU A 254 12.51 -6.33 -0.12
N HIS A 255 11.89 -7.50 -0.29
CA HIS A 255 12.44 -8.72 0.27
C HIS A 255 13.74 -9.04 -0.50
N PRO A 256 14.87 -9.33 0.17
CA PRO A 256 15.96 -9.99 -0.50
C PRO A 256 15.46 -11.38 -0.91
N CYS A 257 15.02 -11.52 -2.16
CA CYS A 257 14.69 -12.82 -2.73
C CYS A 257 16.00 -13.64 -2.82
N PRO A 258 16.11 -14.80 -2.15
CA PRO A 258 17.32 -15.61 -2.19
C PRO A 258 17.67 -16.19 -3.58
N GLN A 259 16.81 -16.01 -4.59
CA GLN A 259 16.90 -16.73 -5.86
C GLN A 259 17.20 -15.88 -7.11
N LEU A 260 17.54 -14.59 -6.99
CA LEU A 260 18.01 -13.78 -8.14
C LEU A 260 19.51 -13.46 -8.13
N THR A 261 20.29 -14.07 -7.24
CA THR A 261 21.76 -13.92 -7.19
C THR A 261 22.53 -15.02 -7.93
N GLN A 262 21.92 -15.79 -8.84
CA GLN A 262 22.66 -16.72 -9.71
C GLN A 262 23.30 -16.04 -10.94
N GLY A 263 23.78 -14.80 -10.77
CA GLY A 263 24.66 -14.10 -11.70
C GLY A 263 25.85 -13.51 -10.93
N PRO A 264 27.05 -13.42 -11.53
CA PRO A 264 28.24 -12.99 -10.81
C PRO A 264 28.07 -11.55 -10.34
N CYS A 265 27.93 -11.41 -9.02
CA CYS A 265 27.77 -10.16 -8.33
C CYS A 265 28.96 -9.24 -8.68
N ARG A 266 28.72 -8.20 -9.50
CA ARG A 266 29.62 -7.05 -9.53
C ARG A 266 29.46 -6.36 -8.18
N LYS A 267 30.45 -6.60 -7.32
CA LYS A 267 30.69 -5.82 -6.11
C LYS A 267 30.78 -4.37 -6.55
N ASP A 268 29.81 -3.54 -6.15
CA ASP A 268 29.94 -2.11 -5.87
C ASP A 268 28.54 -1.58 -5.50
N ASN A 269 28.15 -1.78 -4.24
CA ASN A 269 27.44 -0.81 -3.38
C ASN A 269 26.92 -1.52 -2.13
N MET A 270 27.63 -1.26 -1.04
CA MET A 270 27.46 -1.89 0.26
C MET A 270 26.48 -1.03 1.09
N PHE A 271 25.21 -1.45 1.19
CA PHE A 271 24.32 -1.01 2.27
C PHE A 271 24.61 -1.82 3.54
N SER A 272 24.44 -1.20 4.72
CA SER A 272 25.05 -1.63 5.98
C SER A 272 24.61 -3.02 6.48
N PRO A 273 25.50 -3.85 7.08
CA PRO A 273 25.20 -5.23 7.47
C PRO A 273 24.28 -5.40 8.70
N SER A 274 23.99 -4.36 9.47
CA SER A 274 23.31 -4.50 10.77
C SER A 274 21.81 -4.74 10.66
N VAL A 275 21.14 -4.19 9.64
CA VAL A 275 19.70 -4.41 9.37
C VAL A 275 19.45 -5.83 8.81
N PHE A 276 20.46 -6.41 8.16
CA PHE A 276 20.36 -7.68 7.45
C PHE A 276 20.17 -8.92 8.34
N LYS A 277 20.56 -8.85 9.61
CA LYS A 277 20.62 -10.03 10.48
C LYS A 277 19.28 -10.34 11.14
N GLU A 278 18.58 -9.30 11.60
CA GLU A 278 17.22 -9.41 12.15
C GLU A 278 16.21 -9.83 11.07
N ASP A 279 16.41 -9.34 9.84
CA ASP A 279 15.57 -9.68 8.69
C ASP A 279 15.65 -11.15 8.25
N MET A 280 16.79 -11.81 8.51
CA MET A 280 16.98 -13.23 8.21
C MET A 280 16.40 -14.15 9.30
N GLU A 281 16.37 -13.69 10.55
CA GLU A 281 15.77 -14.45 11.66
C GLU A 281 14.24 -14.41 11.57
N ALA A 282 13.64 -13.24 11.31
CA ALA A 282 12.19 -13.13 11.10
C ALA A 282 11.71 -13.98 9.89
N MET A 283 12.47 -13.98 8.80
CA MET A 283 12.16 -14.77 7.60
C MET A 283 12.33 -16.28 7.85
N ARG A 284 13.26 -16.68 8.72
CA ARG A 284 13.41 -18.08 9.13
C ARG A 284 12.21 -18.54 9.94
N ASP A 285 11.73 -17.71 10.87
CA ASP A 285 10.62 -18.07 11.76
C ASP A 285 9.28 -18.15 11.01
N GLU A 286 9.00 -17.23 10.09
CA GLU A 286 7.82 -17.28 9.22
C GLU A 286 7.86 -18.51 8.29
N CYS A 287 9.04 -18.88 7.77
CA CYS A 287 9.22 -20.10 6.99
C CYS A 287 9.08 -21.38 7.85
N TYR A 288 9.45 -21.33 9.13
CA TYR A 288 9.39 -22.47 10.05
C TYR A 288 7.96 -22.77 10.52
N GLU A 289 7.16 -21.75 10.79
CA GLU A 289 5.74 -21.90 11.14
C GLU A 289 4.93 -22.47 9.97
N LEU A 290 5.19 -22.02 8.74
CA LEU A 290 4.47 -22.47 7.53
C LEU A 290 4.89 -23.88 7.05
N CYS A 291 6.07 -24.36 7.45
CA CYS A 291 6.58 -25.70 7.08
C CYS A 291 6.40 -26.75 8.20
N SER A 292 5.81 -26.39 9.34
CA SER A 292 5.55 -27.36 10.42
C SER A 292 4.32 -28.22 10.06
N PRO A 293 4.43 -29.56 10.01
CA PRO A 293 3.26 -30.41 9.80
C PRO A 293 2.27 -30.23 10.95
N PRO A 294 0.95 -30.33 10.71
CA PRO A 294 -0.03 -30.28 11.79
C PRO A 294 0.31 -31.36 12.81
N SER A 295 0.44 -30.97 14.08
CA SER A 295 0.74 -31.89 15.17
C SER A 295 -0.28 -33.03 15.14
N SER A 296 0.17 -34.24 14.82
CA SER A 296 -0.65 -35.44 14.91
C SER A 296 -1.08 -35.63 16.36
N SER A 297 -2.33 -35.34 16.66
CA SER A 297 -3.00 -35.87 17.84
C SER A 297 -2.93 -37.40 17.78
N PRO A 298 -2.52 -38.09 18.86
CA PRO A 298 -2.53 -39.55 18.86
C PRO A 298 -3.99 -40.03 18.84
N HIS A 299 -4.43 -40.53 17.70
CA HIS A 299 -5.65 -41.33 17.61
C HIS A 299 -5.46 -42.59 18.46
N ILE A 300 -6.12 -42.63 19.61
CA ILE A 300 -6.33 -43.84 20.39
C ILE A 300 -7.37 -44.68 19.63
N MET A 301 -6.94 -45.80 19.05
CA MET A 301 -7.83 -46.84 18.52
C MET A 301 -8.47 -47.59 19.71
N PRO A 302 -9.79 -47.88 19.69
CA PRO A 302 -10.42 -48.65 20.75
C PRO A 302 -9.96 -50.12 20.69
N ALA A 303 -9.73 -50.69 21.86
CA ALA A 303 -9.41 -52.10 22.03
C ALA A 303 -10.56 -52.98 21.54
N VAL A 304 -10.22 -54.05 20.82
CA VAL A 304 -11.14 -55.14 20.49
C VAL A 304 -11.12 -56.09 21.69
N ASP A 305 -12.28 -56.25 22.33
CA ASP A 305 -12.49 -57.21 23.41
C ASP A 305 -12.51 -58.64 22.80
N ASP A 306 -11.51 -59.45 23.14
CA ASP A 306 -11.60 -60.90 23.10
C ASP A 306 -12.36 -61.34 24.36
N GLU A 307 -13.65 -61.66 24.22
CA GLU A 307 -14.38 -62.50 25.18
C GLU A 307 -14.63 -63.90 24.61
N ASN A 308 -14.42 -64.84 25.52
CA ASN A 308 -14.51 -66.28 25.47
C ASN A 308 -15.96 -66.77 25.41
#